data_AF-A0A8J4E342-F1
#
_entry.id   AF-A0A8J4E342-F1
#
_cell.length_a   1.000
_cell.length_b   1.000
_cell.length_c   1.000
_cell.angle_alpha   90.00
_cell.angle_beta   90.00
_cell.angle_gamma   90.00
#
_symmetry.space_group_name_H-M   'P 1'
#
loop_
_entity.id
_entity.type
_entity.pdbx_description
1 polymer ?
#
loop_
_entity_poly.entity_id
_entity_poly.type
_entity_poly.pdbx_seq_one_letter_code
_entity_poly.pdbx_strand_id
1 'polypeptide(L)'
;MQPCPNCGRTELSPAGNCQNCGLFRGNEGYGQGYGQGHAPGQYAPAQYPAGQYQAQPGYQYQQPYGAQPQYGAGYQAPQPAPPARRPSTVPLIVLSVIAVILVIGIVGVVLVRAADDEDPGGGGNGGNGTTASGIDKCVVGSWRITSAKEKVDQDGTLIEFTARGGNVDLKDDGSGKIDYGSGVTYTGKVSGQNVTITFTGSVTFSFKTVDGSFTFSNVSPNGTATVKVNGTTTTSIPLDMDTKPAKYTCSGNSLTQSTDLATTEMSK
;
A
#
# COMPACT_ATOMS: atom_id res chain seq x y z
N MET A 1 -12.50 -2.54 -31.28
CA MET A 1 -12.14 -3.08 -29.95
C MET A 1 -11.57 -1.96 -29.10
N GLN A 2 -12.25 -1.57 -28.01
CA GLN A 2 -11.67 -0.60 -27.06
C GLN A 2 -10.43 -1.23 -26.38
N PRO A 3 -9.31 -0.49 -26.20
CA PRO A 3 -8.15 -0.99 -25.46
C PRO A 3 -8.51 -1.53 -24.08
N CYS A 4 -7.76 -2.52 -23.57
CA CYS A 4 -7.93 -3.00 -22.22
C CYS A 4 -7.68 -1.83 -21.23
N PRO A 5 -8.63 -1.51 -20.33
CA PRO A 5 -8.44 -0.38 -19.41
C PRO A 5 -7.29 -0.59 -18.42
N ASN A 6 -6.90 -1.85 -18.18
CA ASN A 6 -5.83 -2.16 -17.25
C ASN A 6 -4.43 -2.07 -17.88
N CYS A 7 -4.29 -2.37 -19.17
CA CYS A 7 -2.95 -2.45 -19.80
C CYS A 7 -2.84 -1.80 -21.19
N GLY A 8 -3.89 -1.16 -21.69
CA GLY A 8 -3.90 -0.43 -22.97
C GLY A 8 -3.78 -1.30 -24.24
N ARG A 9 -3.71 -2.63 -24.12
CA ARG A 9 -3.58 -3.55 -25.27
C ARG A 9 -4.95 -4.02 -25.76
N THR A 10 -5.05 -4.36 -27.05
CA THR A 10 -6.30 -4.78 -27.69
C THR A 10 -6.39 -6.28 -27.96
N GLU A 11 -5.36 -7.05 -27.61
CA GLU A 11 -5.30 -8.49 -27.88
C GLU A 11 -6.09 -9.29 -26.85
N LEU A 12 -7.05 -10.07 -27.34
CA LEU A 12 -7.88 -10.97 -26.54
C LEU A 12 -7.59 -12.43 -26.92
N SER A 13 -7.63 -13.32 -25.95
CA SER A 13 -7.66 -14.77 -26.15
C SER A 13 -9.03 -15.21 -26.70
N PRO A 14 -9.15 -16.43 -27.27
CA PRO A 14 -10.43 -16.99 -27.71
C PRO A 14 -11.50 -17.08 -26.61
N ALA A 15 -11.08 -17.07 -25.34
CA ALA A 15 -11.97 -17.04 -24.18
C ALA A 15 -12.46 -15.63 -23.81
N GLY A 16 -12.01 -14.58 -24.52
CA GLY A 16 -12.36 -13.19 -24.22
C GLY A 16 -11.49 -12.51 -23.17
N ASN A 17 -10.38 -13.12 -22.74
CA ASN A 17 -9.44 -12.51 -21.78
C ASN A 17 -8.37 -11.70 -22.48
N CYS A 18 -8.00 -10.53 -21.95
CA CYS A 18 -6.84 -9.79 -22.44
C CYS A 18 -5.56 -10.62 -22.24
N GLN A 19 -4.80 -10.86 -23.31
CA GLN A 19 -3.63 -11.73 -23.25
C GLN A 19 -2.52 -11.20 -22.32
N ASN A 20 -2.46 -9.88 -22.10
CA ASN A 20 -1.39 -9.28 -21.33
C ASN A 20 -1.67 -9.16 -19.83
N CYS A 21 -2.94 -9.03 -19.43
CA CYS A 21 -3.29 -8.84 -18.01
C CYS A 21 -4.36 -9.81 -17.49
N GLY A 22 -4.88 -10.71 -18.32
CA GLY A 22 -5.85 -11.73 -17.94
C GLY A 22 -7.27 -11.21 -17.70
N LEU A 23 -7.53 -9.90 -17.79
CA LEU A 23 -8.85 -9.33 -17.55
C LEU A 23 -9.87 -9.82 -18.59
N PHE A 24 -10.96 -10.45 -18.13
CA PHE A 24 -12.06 -10.89 -18.98
C PHE A 24 -12.83 -9.69 -19.55
N ARG A 25 -12.93 -9.64 -20.88
CA ARG A 25 -13.53 -8.55 -21.67
C ARG A 25 -14.78 -8.99 -22.43
N GLY A 26 -15.19 -10.24 -22.29
CA GLY A 26 -16.25 -10.84 -23.10
C GLY A 26 -15.71 -11.38 -24.43
N ASN A 27 -16.41 -12.39 -24.97
CA ASN A 27 -16.07 -12.97 -26.27
C ASN A 27 -16.81 -12.17 -27.35
N GLU A 28 -16.11 -11.30 -28.08
CA GLU A 28 -16.70 -10.56 -29.21
C GLU A 28 -16.88 -11.44 -30.48
N GLY A 29 -16.59 -12.74 -30.39
CA GLY A 29 -16.88 -13.70 -31.45
C GLY A 29 -18.32 -14.22 -31.38
N TYR A 30 -19.06 -14.02 -32.48
CA TYR A 30 -20.38 -14.56 -32.84
C TYR A 30 -21.59 -13.63 -32.70
N GLY A 31 -21.64 -12.66 -33.60
CA GLY A 31 -22.91 -12.08 -34.06
C GLY A 31 -22.87 -11.83 -35.56
N GLN A 32 -23.23 -12.84 -36.37
CA GLN A 32 -24.04 -12.70 -37.59
C GLN A 32 -24.28 -14.09 -38.25
N GLY A 33 -25.53 -14.53 -38.25
CA GLY A 33 -25.98 -15.75 -38.92
C GLY A 33 -27.42 -16.11 -38.56
N TYR A 34 -28.36 -15.68 -39.39
CA TYR A 34 -29.79 -15.98 -39.32
C TYR A 34 -30.07 -17.49 -39.32
N GLY A 35 -30.99 -17.98 -38.47
CA GLY A 35 -31.53 -19.33 -38.65
C GLY A 35 -32.12 -20.00 -37.39
N GLN A 36 -33.45 -20.09 -37.38
CA GLN A 36 -34.32 -21.10 -36.77
C GLN A 36 -34.13 -21.56 -35.31
N GLY A 37 -35.25 -21.52 -34.60
CA GLY A 37 -35.33 -21.78 -33.17
C GLY A 37 -35.11 -23.22 -32.75
N HIS A 38 -34.52 -23.37 -31.57
CA HIS A 38 -34.66 -24.54 -30.72
C HIS A 38 -34.80 -24.08 -29.26
N ALA A 39 -35.69 -24.76 -28.55
CA ALA A 39 -36.12 -24.47 -27.18
C ALA A 39 -34.96 -24.50 -26.16
N PRO A 40 -35.06 -23.74 -25.05
CA PRO A 40 -34.05 -23.75 -24.00
C PRO A 40 -34.04 -25.09 -23.27
N GLY A 41 -32.93 -25.82 -23.41
CA GLY A 41 -32.58 -26.95 -22.55
C GLY A 41 -32.33 -26.45 -21.13
N GLN A 42 -33.01 -27.06 -20.18
CA GLN A 42 -32.80 -26.87 -18.75
C GLN A 42 -31.37 -27.27 -18.38
N TYR A 43 -30.58 -26.32 -17.88
CA TYR A 43 -29.30 -26.62 -17.27
C TYR A 43 -29.54 -27.23 -15.89
N ALA A 44 -29.07 -28.46 -15.71
CA ALA A 44 -29.02 -29.13 -14.42
C ALA A 44 -28.06 -28.37 -13.48
N PRO A 45 -28.43 -28.16 -12.20
CA PRO A 45 -27.55 -27.50 -11.24
C PRO A 45 -26.31 -28.34 -10.98
N ALA A 46 -25.14 -27.70 -11.03
CA ALA A 46 -23.88 -28.31 -10.63
C ALA A 46 -23.94 -28.73 -9.15
N GLN A 47 -23.79 -30.03 -8.90
CA GLN A 47 -23.62 -30.58 -7.56
C GLN A 47 -22.22 -30.25 -7.06
N TYR A 48 -22.14 -29.34 -6.10
CA TYR A 48 -20.91 -29.09 -5.34
C TYR A 48 -20.67 -30.27 -4.38
N PRO A 49 -19.46 -30.87 -4.34
CA PRO A 49 -19.13 -31.85 -3.33
C PRO A 49 -19.08 -31.18 -1.96
N ALA A 50 -19.88 -31.70 -1.02
CA ALA A 50 -19.90 -31.29 0.37
C ALA A 50 -18.54 -31.58 1.02
N GLY A 51 -17.70 -30.55 1.13
CA GLY A 51 -16.51 -30.59 1.96
C GLY A 51 -16.91 -30.71 3.43
N GLN A 52 -16.44 -31.77 4.08
CA GLN A 52 -16.64 -32.02 5.49
C GLN A 52 -15.89 -30.98 6.32
N TYR A 53 -16.63 -30.15 7.07
CA TYR A 53 -16.08 -29.31 8.11
C TYR A 53 -15.66 -30.21 9.29
N GLN A 54 -14.36 -30.48 9.42
CA GLN A 54 -13.83 -31.03 10.66
C GLN A 54 -13.87 -29.96 11.74
N ALA A 55 -14.66 -30.20 12.78
CA ALA A 55 -14.75 -29.37 13.97
C ALA A 55 -13.38 -29.31 14.66
N GLN A 56 -12.90 -28.09 14.94
CA GLN A 56 -11.73 -27.90 15.80
C GLN A 56 -12.05 -28.35 17.23
N PRO A 57 -11.17 -29.11 17.90
CA PRO A 57 -11.35 -29.51 19.28
C PRO A 57 -11.22 -28.30 20.21
N GLY A 58 -12.25 -28.09 21.04
CA GLY A 58 -12.28 -27.07 22.08
C GLY A 58 -11.29 -27.39 23.19
N TYR A 59 -10.39 -26.45 23.47
CA TYR A 59 -9.53 -26.49 24.65
C TYR A 59 -10.33 -26.03 25.87
N GLN A 60 -10.81 -26.98 26.68
CA GLN A 60 -11.29 -26.72 28.04
C GLN A 60 -10.08 -26.50 28.96
N TYR A 61 -9.91 -25.27 29.44
CA TYR A 61 -9.05 -24.99 30.58
C TYR A 61 -9.77 -25.43 31.87
N GLN A 62 -9.33 -26.55 32.46
CA GLN A 62 -9.66 -26.91 33.83
C GLN A 62 -8.79 -26.08 34.79
N GLN A 63 -9.42 -25.27 35.64
CA GLN A 63 -8.77 -24.70 36.81
C GLN A 63 -8.78 -25.73 37.95
N PRO A 64 -7.63 -26.04 38.57
CA PRO A 64 -7.59 -26.86 39.77
C PRO A 64 -7.96 -26.02 41.00
N TYR A 65 -9.04 -26.44 41.66
CA TYR A 65 -9.44 -26.01 42.99
C TYR A 65 -8.39 -26.45 44.02
N GLY A 66 -7.69 -25.49 44.61
CA GLY A 66 -6.92 -25.66 45.85
C GLY A 66 -7.69 -25.08 47.02
N ALA A 67 -8.19 -25.95 47.90
CA ALA A 67 -8.76 -25.57 49.18
C ALA A 67 -7.67 -25.08 50.14
N GLN A 68 -7.88 -23.93 50.79
CA GLN A 68 -7.08 -23.49 51.93
C GLN A 68 -7.94 -23.44 53.21
N PRO A 69 -7.38 -23.81 54.38
CA PRO A 69 -8.10 -23.86 55.64
C PRO A 69 -8.38 -22.47 56.21
N GLN A 70 -9.61 -22.36 56.70
CA GLN A 70 -10.24 -21.20 57.33
C GLN A 70 -9.82 -21.11 58.81
N TYR A 71 -9.01 -20.11 59.17
CA TYR A 71 -8.85 -19.63 60.56
C TYR A 71 -8.56 -18.13 60.59
N GLY A 72 -9.38 -17.38 61.34
CA GLY A 72 -9.08 -16.00 61.73
C GLY A 72 -10.20 -15.02 61.46
N ALA A 73 -11.10 -14.85 62.43
CA ALA A 73 -12.02 -13.71 62.49
C ALA A 73 -11.20 -12.44 62.79
N GLY A 74 -10.90 -11.68 61.75
CA GLY A 74 -10.27 -10.36 61.83
C GLY A 74 -11.21 -9.32 61.25
N TYR A 75 -11.44 -8.26 62.02
CA TYR A 75 -12.22 -7.08 61.66
C TYR A 75 -11.90 -6.59 60.24
N GLN A 76 -12.88 -6.69 59.32
CA GLN A 76 -12.77 -6.11 57.99
C GLN A 76 -12.84 -4.58 58.10
N ALA A 77 -11.74 -3.91 57.77
CA ALA A 77 -11.76 -2.47 57.51
C ALA A 77 -12.73 -2.17 56.34
N PRO A 78 -13.42 -1.01 56.35
CA PRO A 78 -14.32 -0.62 55.27
C PRO A 78 -13.62 -0.72 53.93
N GLN A 79 -14.13 -1.59 53.07
CA GLN A 79 -13.63 -1.76 51.71
C GLN A 79 -13.73 -0.41 50.99
N PRO A 80 -12.62 0.15 50.45
CA PRO A 80 -12.68 1.38 49.69
C PRO A 80 -13.68 1.23 48.56
N ALA A 81 -14.55 2.23 48.39
CA ALA A 81 -15.56 2.22 47.34
C ALA A 81 -14.89 1.90 45.99
N PRO A 82 -15.48 0.98 45.19
CA PRO A 82 -14.94 0.65 43.88
C PRO A 82 -14.73 1.95 43.08
N PRO A 83 -13.55 2.14 42.44
CA PRO A 83 -13.32 3.34 41.65
C PRO A 83 -14.43 3.45 40.60
N ALA A 84 -15.09 4.61 40.56
CA ALA A 84 -16.16 4.89 39.63
C ALA A 84 -15.65 4.61 38.20
N ARG A 85 -16.27 3.62 37.53
CA ARG A 85 -15.96 3.28 36.15
C ARG A 85 -16.28 4.49 35.29
N ARG A 86 -15.24 5.22 34.88
CA ARG A 86 -15.40 6.31 33.92
C ARG A 86 -15.89 5.67 32.61
N PRO A 87 -16.99 6.15 32.01
CA PRO A 87 -17.46 5.62 30.73
C PRO A 87 -16.33 5.79 29.71
N SER A 88 -15.74 4.66 29.32
CA SER A 88 -14.66 4.63 28.35
C SER A 88 -15.29 4.86 26.98
N THR A 89 -15.31 6.11 26.53
CA THR A 89 -15.61 6.52 25.15
C THR A 89 -14.41 6.34 24.21
N VAL A 90 -13.24 6.00 24.78
CA VAL A 90 -11.99 5.72 24.07
C VAL A 90 -12.08 4.58 23.02
N PRO A 91 -12.76 3.44 23.24
CA PRO A 91 -12.76 2.34 22.27
C PRO A 91 -13.52 2.68 20.98
N LEU A 92 -14.49 3.60 21.01
CA LEU A 92 -15.26 3.97 19.81
C LEU A 92 -14.47 4.87 18.84
N ILE A 93 -13.67 5.80 19.36
CA ILE A 93 -12.85 6.69 18.53
C ILE A 93 -11.74 5.89 17.84
N VAL A 94 -11.11 4.95 18.55
CA VAL A 94 -10.05 4.10 17.98
C VAL A 94 -10.61 3.19 16.88
N LEU A 95 -11.79 2.60 17.06
CA LEU A 95 -12.45 1.79 16.03
C LEU A 95 -12.83 2.62 14.78
N SER A 96 -13.29 3.85 14.97
CA SER A 96 -13.62 4.75 13.85
C SER A 96 -12.38 5.11 13.03
N VAL A 97 -11.26 5.45 13.67
CA VAL A 97 -10.00 5.78 12.98
C VAL A 97 -9.45 4.57 12.24
N ILE A 98 -9.51 3.36 12.83
CA ILE A 98 -9.11 2.11 12.16
C ILE A 98 -9.98 1.83 10.93
N ALA A 99 -11.29 1.98 11.05
CA ALA A 99 -12.21 1.77 9.93
C ALA A 99 -11.94 2.74 8.78
N VAL A 100 -11.69 4.02 9.07
CA VAL A 100 -11.35 5.03 8.05
C VAL A 100 -10.00 4.72 7.40
N ILE A 101 -8.98 4.32 8.17
CA ILE A 101 -7.66 3.95 7.62
C ILE A 101 -7.76 2.70 6.73
N LEU A 102 -8.55 1.69 7.12
CA LEU A 102 -8.77 0.49 6.31
C LEU A 102 -9.51 0.82 5.00
N VAL A 103 -10.49 1.72 5.04
CA VAL A 103 -11.22 2.17 3.84
C VAL A 103 -10.29 3.00 2.95
N ILE A 104 -9.45 3.88 3.49
CA ILE A 104 -8.47 4.66 2.72
C ILE A 104 -7.42 3.74 2.08
N GLY A 105 -6.97 2.69 2.77
CA GLY A 105 -6.07 1.68 2.21
C GLY A 105 -6.69 0.88 1.05
N ILE A 106 -8.02 0.84 0.95
CA ILE A 106 -8.74 0.17 -0.15
C ILE A 106 -9.15 1.17 -1.25
N VAL A 107 -9.43 2.43 -0.90
CA VAL A 107 -10.03 3.45 -1.80
C VAL A 107 -8.98 4.43 -2.37
N GLY A 108 -7.76 4.47 -1.85
CA GLY A 108 -6.64 5.30 -2.33
C GLY A 108 -6.12 4.99 -3.75
N VAL A 109 -6.91 4.30 -4.57
CA VAL A 109 -6.67 4.00 -6.00
C VAL A 109 -7.63 4.79 -6.92
N VAL A 110 -8.37 5.79 -6.41
CA VAL A 110 -9.20 6.65 -7.26
C VAL A 110 -8.50 7.98 -7.55
N LEU A 111 -7.92 8.04 -8.74
CA LEU A 111 -7.39 9.22 -9.43
C LEU A 111 -8.31 10.44 -9.33
N VAL A 112 -7.78 11.55 -8.81
CA VAL A 112 -8.19 12.89 -9.22
C VAL A 112 -7.21 13.34 -10.30
N ARG A 113 -7.69 13.37 -11.55
CA ARG A 113 -7.05 14.16 -12.61
C ARG A 113 -7.36 15.62 -12.34
N ALA A 114 -6.34 16.41 -12.01
CA ALA A 114 -6.35 17.84 -12.24
C ALA A 114 -5.06 18.19 -12.99
N ALA A 115 -5.24 18.70 -14.21
CA ALA A 115 -4.21 19.28 -15.03
C ALA A 115 -3.67 20.55 -14.35
N ASP A 116 -2.40 20.86 -14.58
CA ASP A 116 -1.98 22.15 -15.14
C ASP A 116 -0.51 22.05 -15.57
N ASP A 117 -0.31 22.07 -16.89
CA ASP A 117 0.99 22.17 -17.56
C ASP A 117 1.49 23.62 -17.47
N GLU A 118 2.29 23.94 -16.46
CA GLU A 118 3.16 25.13 -16.51
C GLU A 118 4.62 24.68 -16.47
N ASP A 119 5.27 24.80 -17.62
CA ASP A 119 6.66 24.46 -17.88
C ASP A 119 7.58 25.61 -17.40
N PRO A 120 8.33 25.48 -16.28
CA PRO A 120 9.27 26.50 -15.88
C PRO A 120 10.64 26.16 -16.46
N GLY A 121 10.99 26.87 -17.53
CA GLY A 121 12.29 27.48 -17.76
C GLY A 121 13.53 26.58 -17.62
N GLY A 122 14.05 26.16 -18.78
CA GLY A 122 15.27 25.36 -18.92
C GLY A 122 16.50 25.97 -18.24
N GLY A 123 17.04 25.22 -17.28
CA GLY A 123 18.35 25.44 -16.68
C GLY A 123 19.36 24.40 -17.16
N GLY A 124 20.28 24.85 -18.03
CA GLY A 124 21.67 24.38 -18.14
C GLY A 124 21.96 22.87 -18.07
N ASN A 125 22.03 22.26 -19.26
CA ASN A 125 22.47 20.90 -19.55
C ASN A 125 23.90 20.60 -19.03
N GLY A 126 24.01 20.14 -17.78
CA GLY A 126 25.18 19.40 -17.30
C GLY A 126 25.14 18.02 -17.93
N GLY A 127 25.97 17.79 -18.96
CA GLY A 127 25.96 16.62 -19.85
C GLY A 127 25.77 15.30 -19.13
N ASN A 128 24.51 14.91 -18.97
CA ASN A 128 24.12 13.70 -18.29
C ASN A 128 24.04 12.60 -19.35
N GLY A 129 25.16 11.92 -19.57
CA GLY A 129 25.21 10.83 -20.53
C GLY A 129 24.18 9.75 -20.15
N THR A 130 23.55 9.15 -21.15
CA THR A 130 22.73 7.96 -20.95
C THR A 130 23.63 6.71 -20.88
N THR A 131 23.20 5.72 -20.11
CA THR A 131 23.77 4.37 -20.08
C THR A 131 23.31 3.59 -21.31
N ALA A 132 23.87 2.39 -21.51
CA ALA A 132 23.47 1.51 -22.62
C ALA A 132 21.98 1.10 -22.56
N SER A 133 21.37 1.12 -21.38
CA SER A 133 19.95 0.83 -21.17
C SER A 133 19.04 2.06 -21.37
N GLY A 134 19.60 3.22 -21.71
CA GLY A 134 18.86 4.48 -21.81
C GLY A 134 18.59 5.15 -20.47
N ILE A 135 19.24 4.73 -19.39
CA ILE A 135 19.11 5.35 -18.06
C ILE A 135 20.09 6.49 -17.90
N ASP A 136 19.64 7.60 -17.36
CA ASP A 136 20.47 8.76 -17.01
C ASP A 136 21.59 8.38 -16.01
N LYS A 137 22.86 8.62 -16.36
CA LYS A 137 24.01 8.20 -15.52
C LYS A 137 23.99 8.82 -14.12
N CYS A 138 23.54 10.07 -13.96
CA CYS A 138 23.45 10.71 -12.65
C CYS A 138 22.59 9.93 -11.65
N VAL A 139 21.56 9.21 -12.13
CA VAL A 139 20.56 8.51 -11.32
C VAL A 139 21.14 7.23 -10.72
N VAL A 140 22.07 6.60 -11.43
CA VAL A 140 22.68 5.34 -11.02
C VAL A 140 23.53 5.54 -9.76
N GLY A 141 23.34 4.66 -8.78
CA GLY A 141 24.10 4.62 -7.53
C GLY A 141 23.29 4.13 -6.33
N SER A 142 23.96 4.10 -5.19
CA SER A 142 23.35 3.87 -3.89
C SER A 142 23.07 5.21 -3.22
N TRP A 143 21.84 5.41 -2.78
CA TRP A 143 21.33 6.67 -2.30
C TRP A 143 20.73 6.51 -0.91
N ARG A 144 20.98 7.48 -0.03
CA ARG A 144 20.36 7.58 1.28
C ARG A 144 19.23 8.60 1.22
N ILE A 145 18.03 8.22 1.64
CA ILE A 145 16.90 9.16 1.74
C ILE A 145 17.15 10.13 2.91
N THR A 146 17.35 11.40 2.59
CA THR A 146 17.64 12.48 3.54
C THR A 146 16.39 13.25 3.94
N SER A 147 15.37 13.27 3.08
CA SER A 147 14.05 13.87 3.32
C SER A 147 13.01 13.12 2.50
N ALA A 148 11.89 12.76 3.11
CA ALA A 148 10.71 12.26 2.39
C ALA A 148 9.48 12.98 2.94
N LYS A 149 8.62 13.44 2.03
CA LYS A 149 7.32 14.02 2.32
C LYS A 149 6.28 13.31 1.48
N GLU A 150 5.24 12.82 2.11
CA GLU A 150 4.13 12.13 1.44
C GLU A 150 2.81 12.71 1.93
N LYS A 151 1.92 13.01 0.99
CA LYS A 151 0.58 13.51 1.24
C LYS A 151 -0.40 12.37 1.01
N VAL A 152 -1.24 12.12 2.01
CA VAL A 152 -2.33 11.16 1.93
C VAL A 152 -3.63 11.94 1.92
N ASP A 153 -4.49 11.70 0.93
CA ASP A 153 -5.85 12.24 0.93
C ASP A 153 -6.70 11.45 1.93
N GLN A 154 -7.26 12.17 2.90
CA GLN A 154 -8.26 11.68 3.82
C GLN A 154 -9.49 12.58 3.75
N ASP A 155 -10.56 12.07 3.16
CA ASP A 155 -11.85 12.76 3.01
C ASP A 155 -11.71 14.15 2.34
N GLY A 156 -10.84 14.26 1.32
CA GLY A 156 -10.56 15.49 0.58
C GLY A 156 -9.55 16.42 1.26
N THR A 157 -8.99 16.01 2.40
CA THR A 157 -7.93 16.74 3.10
C THR A 157 -6.59 16.05 2.89
N LEU A 158 -5.61 16.76 2.30
CA LEU A 158 -4.25 16.26 2.15
C LEU A 158 -3.48 16.38 3.47
N ILE A 159 -3.09 15.23 4.02
CA ILE A 159 -2.32 15.13 5.26
C ILE A 159 -0.88 14.80 4.91
N GLU A 160 0.05 15.66 5.31
CA GLU A 160 1.48 15.46 5.09
C GLU A 160 2.10 14.59 6.19
N PHE A 161 2.88 13.61 5.74
CA PHE A 161 3.75 12.77 6.54
C PHE A 161 5.19 13.01 6.13
N THR A 162 6.09 13.04 7.11
CA THR A 162 7.51 13.27 6.88
C THR A 162 8.37 12.15 7.44
N ALA A 163 9.43 11.80 6.72
CA ALA A 163 10.39 10.78 7.14
C ALA A 163 11.81 11.12 6.72
N ARG A 164 12.75 10.37 7.31
CA ARG A 164 14.15 10.24 6.90
C ARG A 164 14.55 8.80 7.22
N GLY A 165 15.30 8.14 6.36
CA GLY A 165 15.51 6.70 6.57
C GLY A 165 15.46 5.92 5.27
N GLY A 166 16.17 4.79 5.23
CA GLY A 166 16.20 3.90 4.08
C GLY A 166 17.27 4.22 3.04
N ASN A 167 17.61 3.20 2.27
CA ASN A 167 18.57 3.26 1.18
C ASN A 167 17.86 2.91 -0.13
N VAL A 168 18.28 3.53 -1.23
CA VAL A 168 17.77 3.28 -2.57
C VAL A 168 18.94 2.93 -3.47
N ASP A 169 18.97 1.72 -3.99
CA ASP A 169 19.96 1.27 -4.96
C ASP A 169 19.34 1.31 -6.35
N LEU A 170 19.90 2.11 -7.26
CA LEU A 170 19.48 2.24 -8.65
C LEU A 170 20.63 1.81 -9.56
N LYS A 171 20.45 0.74 -10.32
CA LYS A 171 21.49 0.18 -11.20
C LYS A 171 21.34 0.66 -12.64
N ASP A 172 22.43 0.57 -13.39
CA ASP A 172 22.48 0.93 -14.81
C ASP A 172 21.73 -0.07 -15.72
N ASP A 173 21.38 -1.25 -15.23
CA ASP A 173 20.52 -2.23 -15.92
C ASP A 173 19.02 -1.93 -15.77
N GLY A 174 18.64 -0.91 -15.00
CA GLY A 174 17.25 -0.57 -14.71
C GLY A 174 16.62 -1.36 -13.59
N SER A 175 17.38 -2.13 -12.82
CA SER A 175 16.90 -2.69 -11.57
C SER A 175 17.09 -1.71 -10.41
N GLY A 176 16.07 -1.62 -9.56
CA GLY A 176 16.06 -0.78 -8.37
C GLY A 176 15.66 -1.55 -7.11
N LYS A 177 16.16 -1.10 -5.96
CA LYS A 177 15.76 -1.59 -4.63
C LYS A 177 15.62 -0.44 -3.66
N ILE A 178 14.51 -0.37 -2.94
CA ILE A 178 14.39 0.44 -1.72
C ILE A 178 14.53 -0.50 -0.52
N ASP A 179 15.42 -0.18 0.41
CA ASP A 179 15.65 -0.93 1.63
C ASP A 179 15.31 -0.06 2.84
N TYR A 180 14.21 -0.40 3.52
CA TYR A 180 13.76 0.27 4.75
C TYR A 180 14.44 -0.33 6.00
N GLY A 181 15.21 -1.41 5.86
CA GLY A 181 15.88 -2.10 6.95
C GLY A 181 14.93 -2.52 8.07
N SER A 182 15.31 -2.17 9.31
CA SER A 182 14.49 -2.43 10.51
C SER A 182 13.35 -1.45 10.72
N GLY A 183 13.24 -0.37 9.92
CA GLY A 183 12.22 0.65 10.12
C GLY A 183 12.59 2.02 9.57
N VAL A 184 11.73 2.56 8.71
CA VAL A 184 11.66 4.00 8.41
C VAL A 184 10.33 4.52 8.91
N THR A 185 10.37 5.51 9.81
CA THR A 185 9.17 6.05 10.44
C THR A 185 8.78 7.37 9.80
N TYR A 186 7.59 7.37 9.20
CA TYR A 186 6.86 8.54 8.77
C TYR A 186 6.02 9.07 9.91
N THR A 187 5.99 10.39 10.05
CA THR A 187 5.27 11.08 11.12
C THR A 187 4.39 12.19 10.55
N GLY A 188 3.16 12.27 11.05
CA GLY A 188 2.16 13.26 10.64
C GLY A 188 1.11 13.47 11.71
N LYS A 189 0.15 14.37 11.45
CA LYS A 189 -0.99 14.62 12.33
C LYS A 189 -2.30 14.48 11.58
N VAL A 190 -3.19 13.65 12.12
CA VAL A 190 -4.54 13.43 11.59
C VAL A 190 -5.54 13.89 12.64
N SER A 191 -6.36 14.90 12.33
CA SER A 191 -7.35 15.45 13.26
C SER A 191 -6.77 15.79 14.64
N GLY A 192 -5.54 16.31 14.69
CA GLY A 192 -4.83 16.65 15.92
C GLY A 192 -4.13 15.49 16.64
N GLN A 193 -4.32 14.25 16.20
CA GLN A 193 -3.67 13.07 16.77
C GLN A 193 -2.33 12.80 16.08
N ASN A 194 -1.33 12.36 16.85
CA ASN A 194 -0.03 12.01 16.27
C ASN A 194 -0.15 10.62 15.62
N VAL A 195 0.15 10.55 14.33
CA VAL A 195 0.16 9.29 13.57
C VAL A 195 1.59 9.00 13.14
N THR A 196 2.00 7.75 13.34
CA THR A 196 3.30 7.25 12.87
C THR A 196 3.08 6.02 12.00
N ILE A 197 3.71 6.00 10.83
CA ILE A 197 3.71 4.85 9.92
C ILE A 197 5.15 4.35 9.85
N THR A 198 5.40 3.09 10.22
CA THR A 198 6.74 2.51 10.15
C THR A 198 6.79 1.44 9.08
N PHE A 199 7.61 1.68 8.06
CA PHE A 199 7.87 0.73 6.99
C PHE A 199 9.10 -0.11 7.33
N THR A 200 9.00 -1.42 7.18
CA THR A 200 10.11 -2.36 7.36
C THR A 200 10.26 -3.25 6.13
N GLY A 201 11.45 -3.81 5.92
CA GLY A 201 11.72 -4.69 4.77
C GLY A 201 12.25 -3.93 3.55
N SER A 202 11.91 -4.40 2.35
CA SER A 202 12.43 -3.85 1.10
C SER A 202 11.45 -3.98 -0.06
N VAL A 203 11.65 -3.19 -1.11
CA VAL A 203 10.91 -3.26 -2.37
C VAL A 203 11.93 -3.36 -3.50
N THR A 204 11.76 -4.35 -4.38
CA THR A 204 12.51 -4.42 -5.64
C THR A 204 11.62 -4.05 -6.81
N PHE A 205 12.18 -3.40 -7.82
CA PHE A 205 11.44 -2.95 -9.00
C PHE A 205 12.35 -2.83 -10.23
N SER A 206 11.75 -2.72 -11.39
CA SER A 206 12.40 -2.24 -12.61
C SER A 206 12.04 -0.78 -12.85
N PHE A 207 12.98 0.04 -13.31
CA PHE A 207 12.76 1.44 -13.64
C PHE A 207 13.34 1.83 -15.00
N LYS A 208 12.80 2.92 -15.55
CA LYS A 208 13.35 3.62 -16.71
C LYS A 208 13.30 5.12 -16.47
N THR A 209 14.22 5.85 -17.08
CA THR A 209 14.24 7.31 -17.10
C THR A 209 14.03 7.81 -18.52
N VAL A 210 13.01 8.62 -18.75
CA VAL A 210 12.74 9.27 -20.05
C VAL A 210 12.29 10.69 -19.76
N ASP A 211 12.95 11.67 -20.38
CA ASP A 211 12.61 13.10 -20.29
C ASP A 211 12.38 13.60 -18.85
N GLY A 212 13.32 13.27 -17.94
CA GLY A 212 13.24 13.67 -16.53
C GLY A 212 12.13 12.98 -15.73
N SER A 213 11.62 11.85 -16.20
CA SER A 213 10.58 11.05 -15.54
C SER A 213 11.05 9.62 -15.27
N PHE A 214 10.87 9.14 -14.04
CA PHE A 214 10.91 7.73 -13.67
C PHE A 214 9.60 7.05 -14.03
N THR A 215 9.69 5.84 -14.57
CA THR A 215 8.57 4.90 -14.63
C THR A 215 8.96 3.61 -13.94
N PHE A 216 8.04 3.02 -13.19
CA PHE A 216 8.28 1.82 -12.39
C PHE A 216 7.47 0.64 -12.92
N SER A 217 8.03 -0.56 -12.81
CA SER A 217 7.38 -1.82 -13.21
C SER A 217 7.94 -3.00 -12.43
N ASN A 218 7.29 -4.17 -12.51
CA ASN A 218 7.72 -5.39 -11.82
C ASN A 218 7.99 -5.18 -10.31
N VAL A 219 7.13 -4.38 -9.67
CA VAL A 219 7.26 -4.07 -8.25
C VAL A 219 6.99 -5.33 -7.42
N SER A 220 7.91 -5.63 -6.52
CA SER A 220 7.82 -6.75 -5.59
C SER A 220 8.18 -6.26 -4.19
N PRO A 221 7.18 -5.91 -3.37
CA PRO A 221 7.39 -5.52 -1.99
C PRO A 221 7.55 -6.76 -1.10
N ASN A 222 8.48 -6.68 -0.16
CA ASN A 222 8.69 -7.67 0.90
C ASN A 222 8.92 -6.94 2.22
N GLY A 223 7.84 -6.72 2.96
CA GLY A 223 7.86 -5.91 4.17
C GLY A 223 6.48 -5.64 4.73
N THR A 224 6.44 -4.75 5.72
CA THR A 224 5.18 -4.32 6.37
C THR A 224 5.17 -2.82 6.60
N ALA A 225 3.96 -2.26 6.64
CA ALA A 225 3.67 -0.93 7.13
C ALA A 225 2.86 -1.05 8.43
N THR A 226 3.43 -0.59 9.55
CA THR A 226 2.74 -0.56 10.85
C THR A 226 2.29 0.87 11.16
N VAL A 227 1.00 1.05 11.41
CA VAL A 227 0.42 2.34 11.79
C VAL A 227 0.21 2.38 13.30
N LYS A 228 0.61 3.50 13.92
CA LYS A 228 0.30 3.81 15.31
C LYS A 228 -0.37 5.17 15.42
N VAL A 229 -1.33 5.26 16.33
CA VAL A 229 -2.03 6.49 16.68
C VAL A 229 -1.76 6.77 18.15
N ASN A 230 -1.17 7.93 18.44
CA ASN A 230 -0.71 8.32 19.78
C ASN A 230 0.13 7.21 20.46
N GLY A 231 1.00 6.55 19.69
CA GLY A 231 1.90 5.49 20.16
C GLY A 231 1.28 4.09 20.27
N THR A 232 -0.04 3.94 20.12
CA THR A 232 -0.72 2.64 20.14
C THR A 232 -0.81 2.07 18.73
N THR A 233 -0.34 0.84 18.51
CA THR A 233 -0.47 0.14 17.22
C THR A 233 -1.95 -0.09 16.90
N THR A 234 -2.38 0.40 15.75
CA THR A 234 -3.76 0.28 15.29
C THR A 234 -3.90 -0.74 14.17
N THR A 235 -2.94 -0.83 13.27
CA THR A 235 -2.94 -1.80 12.17
C THR A 235 -1.53 -2.10 11.67
N SER A 236 -1.38 -3.26 11.01
CA SER A 236 -0.18 -3.63 10.27
C SER A 236 -0.62 -4.29 8.96
N ILE A 237 -0.15 -3.77 7.84
CA ILE A 237 -0.48 -4.25 6.49
C ILE A 237 0.81 -4.63 5.75
N PRO A 238 0.73 -5.53 4.74
CA PRO A 238 1.85 -5.74 3.82
C PRO A 238 2.30 -4.42 3.19
N LEU A 239 3.60 -4.31 2.93
CA LEU A 239 4.17 -3.17 2.22
C LEU A 239 3.64 -3.12 0.78
N ASP A 240 3.40 -1.91 0.28
CA ASP A 240 2.99 -1.64 -1.09
C ASP A 240 3.71 -0.38 -1.61
N MET A 241 3.77 -0.20 -2.93
CA MET A 241 4.44 0.94 -3.57
C MET A 241 3.64 1.45 -4.77
N ASP A 242 3.42 2.77 -4.82
CA ASP A 242 2.79 3.43 -5.97
C ASP A 242 3.74 3.36 -7.19
N THR A 243 3.20 2.93 -8.34
CA THR A 243 3.93 2.81 -9.62
C THR A 243 3.72 4.00 -10.55
N LYS A 244 3.03 5.05 -10.10
CA LYS A 244 2.86 6.28 -10.90
C LYS A 244 4.22 6.86 -11.29
N PRO A 245 4.33 7.42 -12.51
CA PRO A 245 5.56 8.09 -12.91
C PRO A 245 5.93 9.22 -11.95
N ALA A 246 7.22 9.37 -11.67
CA ALA A 246 7.75 10.43 -10.82
C ALA A 246 8.71 11.31 -11.61
N LYS A 247 8.58 12.62 -11.49
CA LYS A 247 9.61 13.55 -12.01
C LYS A 247 10.87 13.41 -11.18
N TYR A 248 12.03 13.66 -11.80
CA TYR A 248 13.28 13.71 -11.05
C TYR A 248 14.22 14.80 -11.53
N THR A 249 15.06 15.24 -10.61
CA THR A 249 16.26 16.03 -10.89
C THR A 249 17.44 15.38 -10.22
N CYS A 250 18.59 15.37 -10.89
CA CYS A 250 19.79 14.75 -10.40
C CYS A 250 21.00 15.66 -10.69
N SER A 251 21.89 15.80 -9.72
CA SER A 251 23.13 16.56 -9.91
C SER A 251 24.17 16.11 -8.90
N GLY A 252 25.28 15.55 -9.39
CA GLY A 252 26.37 15.03 -8.56
C GLY A 252 25.89 13.98 -7.55
N ASN A 253 25.91 14.35 -6.27
CA ASN A 253 25.51 13.50 -5.15
C ASN A 253 24.09 13.79 -4.64
N SER A 254 23.27 14.51 -5.40
CA SER A 254 21.88 14.81 -5.05
C SER A 254 20.92 14.22 -6.09
N LEU A 255 19.85 13.60 -5.60
CA LEU A 255 18.73 13.11 -6.41
C LEU A 255 17.44 13.52 -5.71
N THR A 256 16.53 14.15 -6.44
CA THR A 256 15.18 14.47 -5.97
C THR A 256 14.19 13.79 -6.88
N GLN A 257 13.20 13.12 -6.29
CA GLN A 257 12.05 12.55 -6.98
C GLN A 257 10.77 13.21 -6.47
N SER A 258 9.82 13.49 -7.36
CA SER A 258 8.53 14.06 -6.99
C SER A 258 7.37 13.48 -7.80
N THR A 259 6.23 13.35 -7.13
CA THR A 259 4.91 13.13 -7.71
C THR A 259 3.97 14.22 -7.19
N ASP A 260 2.69 14.19 -7.55
CA ASP A 260 1.69 15.12 -7.01
C ASP A 260 1.53 15.01 -5.48
N LEU A 261 1.81 13.83 -4.94
CA LEU A 261 1.60 13.50 -3.54
C LEU A 261 2.90 13.27 -2.77
N ALA A 262 4.05 13.15 -3.41
CA ALA A 262 5.30 12.81 -2.73
C ALA A 262 6.48 13.66 -3.21
N THR A 263 7.42 13.91 -2.31
CA THR A 263 8.75 14.44 -2.65
C THR A 263 9.79 13.73 -1.80
N THR A 264 10.79 13.14 -2.45
CA THR A 264 11.88 12.42 -1.81
C THR A 264 13.21 13.00 -2.26
N GLU A 265 14.02 13.45 -1.30
CA GLU A 265 15.38 13.93 -1.49
C GLU A 265 16.35 12.87 -1.01
N MET A 266 17.41 12.67 -1.78
CA MET A 266 18.39 11.62 -1.58
C MET A 266 19.81 12.12 -1.82
N SER A 267 20.77 11.53 -1.08
CA SER A 267 22.20 11.79 -1.27
C SER A 267 23.04 10.51 -1.31
N LYS A 268 24.13 10.52 -2.08
CA LYS A 268 25.14 9.44 -2.09
C LYS A 268 26.03 9.45 -0.85
#